data_AF-A0A1Y3GAI4-F1
#
_entry.id   AF-A0A1Y3GAI4-F1
#
_cell.length_a   1.000
_cell.length_b   1.000
_cell.length_c   1.000
_cell.angle_alpha   90.00
_cell.angle_beta   90.00
_cell.angle_gamma   90.00
#
_symmetry.space_group_name_H-M   'P 1'
#
loop_
_entity.id
_entity.type
_entity.pdbx_description
1 polymer ?
#
loop_
_entity_poly.entity_id
_entity_poly.type
_entity_poly.pdbx_seq_one_letter_code
_entity_poly.pdbx_strand_id
1 'polypeptide(L)'
;MKCAETVESMSKYLKKQTVIDFQLLNRKFEGEKYRICNEKLIDVISIIILSAAKNEELFQDIINWGEENGVASPATFSRRKNFLIDLELIKENKIKEGVGRPKLKLKLNQQRFEKMFGKTFFKKNIKNNGDL
;
A
#
# COMPACT_ATOMS: atom_id res chain seq x y z
N MET A 1 -0.66 18.69 4.95
CA MET A 1 0.00 17.84 5.96
C MET A 1 1.47 17.73 5.61
N LYS A 2 2.38 17.96 6.55
CA LYS A 2 3.82 17.76 6.29
C LYS A 2 4.12 16.26 6.22
N CYS A 3 5.17 15.87 5.49
CA CYS A 3 5.53 14.46 5.29
C CYS A 3 5.82 13.74 6.63
N ALA A 4 6.41 14.44 7.61
CA ALA A 4 6.66 13.89 8.95
C ALA A 4 5.38 13.55 9.73
N GLU A 5 4.39 14.46 9.72
CA GLU A 5 3.08 14.26 10.38
C GLU A 5 2.32 13.08 9.75
N THR A 6 2.45 12.92 8.42
CA THR A 6 1.85 11.81 7.67
C THR A 6 2.41 10.46 8.12
N VAL A 7 3.73 10.37 8.24
CA VAL A 7 4.46 9.15 8.61
C VAL A 7 4.15 8.72 10.05
N GLU A 8 4.09 9.69 10.96
CA GLU A 8 3.74 9.45 12.36
C GLU A 8 2.29 8.95 12.50
N SER A 9 1.34 9.58 11.80
CA SER A 9 -0.06 9.16 11.81
C SER A 9 -0.26 7.73 11.28
N MET A 10 0.46 7.35 10.23
CA MET A 10 0.39 5.99 9.66
C MET A 10 0.89 4.92 10.63
N SER A 11 1.92 5.23 11.42
CA SER A 11 2.57 4.27 12.33
C SER A 11 1.66 3.78 13.45
N LYS A 12 0.51 4.46 13.67
CA LYS A 12 -0.54 4.03 14.61
C LYS A 12 -1.40 2.87 14.08
N TYR A 13 -1.46 2.68 12.76
CA TYR A 13 -2.34 1.69 12.11
C TYR A 13 -1.56 0.64 11.31
N LEU A 14 -0.39 1.01 10.80
CA LEU A 14 0.36 0.23 9.83
C LEU A 14 1.72 -0.19 10.39
N LYS A 15 2.19 -1.35 9.96
CA LYS A 15 3.54 -1.83 10.30
C LYS A 15 4.58 -0.82 9.84
N LYS A 16 5.67 -0.72 10.60
CA LYS A 16 6.83 0.14 10.27
C LYS A 16 7.32 -0.04 8.83
N GLN A 17 7.35 -1.28 8.33
CA GLN A 17 7.80 -1.57 6.97
C GLN A 17 6.85 -1.00 5.91
N THR A 18 5.54 -1.00 6.16
CA THR A 18 4.53 -0.37 5.30
C THR A 18 4.77 1.12 5.15
N VAL A 19 5.09 1.80 6.26
CA VAL A 19 5.37 3.24 6.26
C VAL A 19 6.66 3.54 5.49
N ILE A 20 7.71 2.74 5.68
CA ILE A 20 8.96 2.86 4.90
C ILE A 20 8.68 2.66 3.40
N ASP A 21 7.92 1.63 3.04
CA ASP A 21 7.57 1.34 1.65
C ASP A 21 6.72 2.44 1.02
N PHE A 22 5.79 3.05 1.78
CA PHE A 22 5.04 4.23 1.36
C PHE A 22 5.97 5.39 1.01
N GLN A 23 6.92 5.74 1.89
CA GLN A 23 7.87 6.82 1.62
C GLN A 23 8.73 6.53 0.38
N LEU A 24 9.20 5.29 0.22
CA LEU A 24 10.00 4.88 -0.93
C LEU A 24 9.22 4.95 -2.24
N LEU A 25 7.98 4.47 -2.26
CA LEU A 25 7.11 4.55 -3.44
C LEU A 25 6.73 6.00 -3.76
N ASN A 26 6.39 6.79 -2.73
CA ASN A 26 6.05 8.20 -2.91
C ASN A 26 7.21 8.97 -3.56
N ARG A 27 8.43 8.82 -3.03
CA ARG A 27 9.63 9.42 -3.64
C ARG A 27 9.86 8.93 -5.08
N LYS A 28 9.64 7.63 -5.36
CA LYS A 28 9.81 7.08 -6.72
C LYS A 28 8.81 7.69 -7.71
N PHE A 29 7.57 7.93 -7.29
CA PHE A 29 6.52 8.47 -8.16
C PHE A 29 6.51 10.00 -8.22
N GLU A 30 7.14 10.70 -7.26
CA GLU A 30 7.42 12.14 -7.34
C GLU A 30 8.40 12.48 -8.47
N GLY A 31 9.34 11.58 -8.80
CA GLY A 31 10.48 11.82 -9.70
C GLY A 31 10.31 11.45 -11.19
N GLU A 32 9.20 11.83 -11.84
CA GLU A 32 8.95 11.77 -13.31
C GLU A 32 8.24 10.53 -13.93
N LYS A 33 7.62 10.80 -15.10
CA LYS A 33 6.99 9.95 -16.15
C LYS A 33 5.67 9.22 -15.87
N TYR A 34 5.33 8.82 -14.64
CA TYR A 34 4.11 8.03 -14.42
C TYR A 34 2.79 8.83 -14.43
N ARG A 35 2.85 10.16 -14.22
CA ARG A 35 1.67 11.05 -14.29
C ARG A 35 1.02 11.08 -15.67
N ILE A 36 1.80 10.81 -16.73
CA ILE A 36 1.34 10.91 -18.12
C ILE A 36 0.35 9.78 -18.46
N CYS A 37 0.40 8.64 -17.76
CA CYS A 37 -0.41 7.47 -18.11
C CYS A 37 -1.75 7.37 -17.36
N ASN A 38 -1.85 7.81 -16.10
CA ASN A 38 -3.11 7.93 -15.33
C ASN A 38 -2.89 8.56 -13.93
N GLU A 39 -3.50 9.70 -13.62
CA GLU A 39 -3.35 10.38 -12.32
C GLU A 39 -3.82 9.52 -11.13
N LYS A 40 -4.84 8.67 -11.31
CA LYS A 40 -5.34 7.78 -10.25
C LYS A 40 -4.40 6.63 -9.95
N LEU A 41 -3.44 6.31 -10.82
CA LEU A 41 -2.54 5.18 -10.57
C LEU A 41 -1.50 5.48 -9.49
N ILE A 42 -1.15 6.75 -9.31
CA ILE A 42 0.03 7.18 -8.55
C ILE A 42 -0.27 8.27 -7.52
N ASP A 43 -1.53 8.46 -7.14
CA ASP A 43 -1.84 9.35 -6.02
C ASP A 43 -1.56 8.69 -4.66
N VAL A 44 -1.71 9.49 -3.60
CA VAL A 44 -1.48 9.06 -2.22
C VAL A 44 -2.28 7.82 -1.82
N ILE A 45 -3.52 7.67 -2.31
CA ILE A 45 -4.42 6.54 -1.98
C ILE A 45 -3.91 5.27 -2.66
N SER A 46 -3.50 5.35 -3.92
CA SER A 46 -2.92 4.22 -4.62
C SER A 46 -1.61 3.79 -3.98
N ILE A 47 -0.75 4.74 -3.63
CA ILE A 47 0.56 4.47 -3.04
C ILE A 47 0.41 3.77 -1.69
N ILE A 48 -0.48 4.25 -0.81
CA ILE A 48 -0.68 3.60 0.49
C ILE A 48 -1.28 2.20 0.34
N ILE A 49 -2.21 1.99 -0.58
CA ILE A 49 -2.78 0.66 -0.85
C ILE A 49 -1.70 -0.30 -1.37
N LEU A 50 -0.83 0.14 -2.28
CA LEU A 50 0.26 -0.67 -2.83
C LEU A 50 1.30 -1.05 -1.77
N SER A 51 1.70 -0.09 -0.93
CA SER A 51 2.62 -0.33 0.20
C SER A 51 2.02 -1.29 1.23
N ALA A 52 0.75 -1.11 1.56
CA ALA A 52 0.03 -1.98 2.48
C ALA A 52 -0.16 -3.39 1.92
N ALA A 53 -0.48 -3.51 0.63
CA ALA A 53 -0.59 -4.80 -0.06
C ALA A 53 0.75 -5.56 -0.10
N LYS A 54 1.88 -4.86 -0.21
CA LYS A 54 3.21 -5.47 -0.15
C LYS A 54 3.48 -6.12 1.21
N ASN A 55 3.02 -5.47 2.28
CA ASN A 55 3.23 -5.89 3.67
C ASN A 55 2.06 -6.70 4.24
N GLU A 56 1.15 -7.09 3.36
CA GLU A 56 -0.07 -7.82 3.64
C GLU A 56 -0.86 -7.22 4.82
N GLU A 57 -1.12 -5.92 4.79
CA GLU A 57 -1.95 -5.24 5.78
C GLU A 57 -3.44 -5.48 5.54
N LEU A 58 -4.24 -5.20 6.57
CA LEU A 58 -5.67 -5.19 6.46
C LEU A 58 -6.14 -3.89 5.79
N PHE A 59 -7.08 -4.02 4.86
CA PHE A 59 -7.65 -2.85 4.18
C PHE A 59 -8.38 -1.91 5.15
N GLN A 60 -8.95 -2.45 6.24
CA GLN A 60 -9.63 -1.66 7.25
C GLN A 60 -8.67 -0.70 7.96
N ASP A 61 -7.42 -1.09 8.23
CA ASP A 61 -6.46 -0.24 8.92
C ASP A 61 -6.09 0.99 8.07
N ILE A 62 -6.04 0.80 6.75
CA ILE A 62 -5.82 1.89 5.78
C ILE A 62 -7.02 2.86 5.76
N ILE A 63 -8.25 2.31 5.76
CA ILE A 63 -9.47 3.12 5.80
C ILE A 63 -9.52 3.94 7.09
N ASN A 64 -9.31 3.29 8.25
CA ASN A 64 -9.35 3.95 9.55
C ASN A 64 -8.32 5.09 9.62
N TRP A 65 -7.08 4.83 9.20
CA TRP A 65 -6.06 5.87 9.10
C TRP A 65 -6.51 7.02 8.19
N GLY A 66 -7.01 6.69 7.00
CA GLY A 66 -7.38 7.68 6.00
C GLY A 66 -8.57 8.54 6.41
N GLU A 67 -9.57 7.98 7.09
CA GLU A 67 -10.71 8.72 7.62
C GLU A 67 -10.30 9.64 8.76
N GLU A 68 -9.56 9.12 9.75
CA GLU A 68 -9.17 9.89 10.93
C GLU A 68 -8.25 11.08 10.57
N ASN A 69 -7.46 10.94 9.49
CA ASN A 69 -6.55 11.99 9.02
C ASN A 69 -7.15 12.82 7.87
N GLY A 70 -8.44 12.67 7.55
CA GLY A 70 -9.13 13.45 6.52
C GLY A 70 -8.57 13.25 5.10
N VAL A 71 -7.94 12.10 4.83
CA VAL A 71 -7.30 11.78 3.54
C VAL A 71 -8.35 11.49 2.46
N ALA A 72 -9.32 10.62 2.76
CA ALA A 72 -10.41 10.28 1.86
C ALA A 72 -11.51 9.47 2.56
N SER A 73 -12.70 9.43 1.97
CA SER A 73 -13.80 8.58 2.46
C SER A 73 -13.57 7.07 2.21
N PRO A 74 -14.24 6.17 2.96
CA PRO A 74 -14.21 4.73 2.70
C PRO A 74 -14.64 4.36 1.28
N ALA A 75 -15.61 5.09 0.72
CA ALA A 75 -16.06 4.88 -0.65
C ALA A 75 -14.95 5.19 -1.66
N THR A 76 -14.16 6.24 -1.41
CA THR A 76 -13.00 6.58 -2.25
C THR A 76 -11.92 5.51 -2.16
N PHE A 77 -11.58 5.05 -0.96
CA PHE A 77 -10.63 3.94 -0.78
C PHE A 77 -11.10 2.67 -1.48
N SER A 78 -12.38 2.30 -1.33
CA SER A 78 -12.96 1.11 -1.94
C SER A 78 -12.88 1.16 -3.47
N ARG A 79 -13.27 2.30 -4.07
CA ARG A 79 -13.13 2.53 -5.52
C ARG A 79 -11.67 2.41 -5.96
N ARG A 80 -10.72 2.93 -5.18
CA ARG A 80 -9.31 2.85 -5.55
C ARG A 80 -8.74 1.43 -5.44
N LYS A 81 -9.10 0.71 -4.39
CA LYS A 81 -8.75 -0.71 -4.23
C LYS A 81 -9.25 -1.51 -5.43
N ASN A 82 -10.52 -1.36 -5.80
CA ASN A 82 -11.10 -2.07 -6.94
C ASN A 82 -10.36 -1.74 -8.24
N PHE A 83 -10.06 -0.47 -8.49
CA PHE A 83 -9.24 -0.06 -9.64
C PHE A 83 -7.86 -0.76 -9.68
N LEU A 84 -7.18 -0.91 -8.54
CA LEU A 84 -5.89 -1.62 -8.46
C LEU A 84 -6.04 -3.15 -8.61
N ILE A 85 -7.17 -3.72 -8.20
CA ILE A 85 -7.53 -5.13 -8.45
C ILE A 85 -7.77 -5.35 -9.95
N ASP A 86 -8.51 -4.45 -10.61
CA ASP A 86 -8.81 -4.51 -12.05
C ASP A 86 -7.53 -4.42 -12.90
N LEU A 87 -6.51 -3.70 -12.41
CA LEU A 87 -5.17 -3.64 -13.02
C LEU A 87 -4.28 -4.84 -12.68
N GLU A 88 -4.78 -5.79 -11.89
CA GLU A 88 -4.10 -6.97 -11.36
C GLU A 88 -2.89 -6.65 -10.47
N LEU A 89 -2.78 -5.42 -9.96
CA LEU A 89 -1.67 -4.97 -9.12
C LEU A 89 -1.76 -5.51 -7.70
N ILE A 90 -2.97 -5.73 -7.21
CA ILE A 90 -3.23 -6.30 -5.88
C ILE A 90 -4.31 -7.38 -5.95
N LYS A 91 -4.36 -8.21 -4.91
CA LYS A 91 -5.48 -9.11 -4.62
C LYS A 91 -5.93 -8.88 -3.18
N GLU A 92 -7.17 -9.29 -2.88
CA GLU A 92 -7.69 -9.33 -1.53
C GLU A 92 -8.00 -10.76 -1.10
N ASN A 93 -7.70 -11.08 0.15
CA ASN A 93 -8.04 -12.35 0.77
C ASN A 93 -8.92 -12.08 1.99
N LYS A 94 -10.03 -12.81 2.10
CA LYS A 94 -10.86 -12.80 3.31
C LYS A 94 -10.17 -13.63 4.38
N ILE A 95 -9.95 -13.03 5.55
CA ILE A 95 -9.40 -13.73 6.71
C ILE A 95 -10.45 -13.77 7.81
N LYS A 96 -10.64 -14.97 8.36
CA LYS A 96 -11.47 -15.22 9.54
C LYS A 96 -10.54 -15.33 10.75
N GLU A 97 -10.42 -14.27 11.53
CA GLU A 97 -9.63 -14.24 12.77
C GLU A 97 -10.54 -14.29 14.01
N GLY A 98 -11.39 -15.31 14.10
CA GLY A 98 -12.30 -15.51 15.24
C GLY A 98 -13.73 -14.99 15.03
N VAL A 99 -14.38 -14.54 16.12
CA VAL A 99 -15.78 -14.08 16.13
C VAL A 99 -15.83 -12.62 15.64
N GLY A 100 -16.36 -12.38 14.45
CA GLY A 100 -16.47 -11.04 13.87
C GLY A 100 -16.60 -11.05 12.35
N ARG A 101 -16.67 -9.85 11.75
CA ARG A 101 -16.70 -9.73 10.28
C ARG A 101 -15.36 -10.15 9.68
N PRO A 102 -15.35 -10.96 8.60
CA PRO A 102 -14.13 -11.28 7.88
C PRO A 102 -13.40 -10.00 7.48
N LYS A 103 -12.10 -9.94 7.75
CA LYS A 103 -11.26 -8.81 7.37
C LYS A 103 -10.63 -9.07 6.00
N LEU A 104 -10.38 -8.00 5.25
CA LEU A 104 -9.74 -8.08 3.93
C LEU A 104 -8.25 -7.82 4.09
N LYS A 105 -7.42 -8.85 3.89
CA LYS A 105 -5.96 -8.71 3.81
C LYS A 105 -5.56 -8.48 2.37
N LEU A 106 -4.80 -7.42 2.12
CA LEU A 106 -4.31 -7.10 0.78
C LEU A 106 -3.05 -7.90 0.45
N LYS A 107 -2.80 -8.15 -0.84
CA LYS A 107 -1.57 -8.78 -1.31
C LYS A 107 -1.11 -8.18 -2.63
N LEU A 108 0.12 -7.72 -2.69
CA LEU A 108 0.71 -7.17 -3.92
C LEU A 108 1.00 -8.29 -4.93
N ASN A 109 0.65 -8.05 -6.19
CA ASN A 109 1.15 -8.83 -7.31
C ASN A 109 2.51 -8.27 -7.76
N GLN A 110 3.59 -8.80 -7.16
CA GLN A 110 4.95 -8.32 -7.41
C GLN A 110 5.33 -8.34 -8.90
N GLN A 111 4.98 -9.41 -9.62
CA GLN A 111 5.32 -9.54 -11.05
C GLN A 111 4.61 -8.48 -11.90
N ARG A 112 3.31 -8.27 -11.68
CA ARG A 112 2.54 -7.24 -12.39
C ARG A 112 3.04 -5.84 -12.06
N PHE A 113 3.32 -5.59 -10.78
CA PHE A 113 3.85 -4.32 -10.31
C PHE A 113 5.20 -4.01 -10.97
N GLU A 114 6.15 -4.94 -10.99
CA GLU A 114 7.45 -4.76 -11.65
C GLU A 114 7.33 -4.57 -13.15
N LYS A 115 6.40 -5.27 -13.81
CA LYS A 115 6.12 -5.09 -15.24
C LYS A 115 5.63 -3.67 -15.55
N MET A 116 4.85 -3.07 -14.64
CA MET A 116 4.24 -1.75 -14.84
C MET A 116 5.14 -0.59 -14.43
N PHE A 117 5.89 -0.73 -13.34
CA PHE A 117 6.66 0.36 -12.72
C PHE A 117 8.18 0.11 -12.69
N GLY A 118 8.63 -0.97 -13.34
CA GLY A 118 10.00 -1.46 -13.26
C GLY A 118 10.33 -2.05 -11.88
N LYS A 119 11.52 -2.63 -11.76
CA LYS A 119 12.03 -3.10 -10.47
C LYS A 119 12.07 -1.94 -9.46
N THR A 120 11.56 -2.19 -8.26
CA THR A 120 11.57 -1.24 -7.15
C THR A 120 12.69 -1.55 -6.18
N PHE A 121 12.95 -0.62 -5.27
CA PHE A 121 13.86 -0.76 -4.13
C PHE A 121 13.41 -1.81 -3.10
N PHE A 122 12.43 -2.67 -3.43
CA PHE A 122 11.98 -3.77 -2.61
C PHE A 122 13.05 -4.86 -2.57
N LYS A 123 14.23 -4.56 -2.02
CA LYS A 123 15.15 -5.60 -1.62
C LYS A 123 14.44 -6.44 -0.57
N LYS A 124 14.31 -7.73 -0.85
CA LYS A 124 14.10 -8.74 0.19
C LYS A 124 15.22 -8.52 1.20
N ASN A 125 14.89 -8.31 2.48
CA ASN A 125 15.89 -8.54 3.53
C ASN A 125 16.28 -10.00 3.37
N ILE A 126 17.40 -10.25 2.69
CA ILE A 126 18.10 -11.51 2.78
C ILE A 126 18.45 -11.58 4.25
N LYS A 127 17.73 -12.44 4.99
CA LYS A 127 18.23 -12.86 6.29
C LYS A 127 19.62 -13.42 6.00
N ASN A 128 20.63 -12.76 6.56
CA ASN A 128 21.90 -13.40 6.85
C ASN A 128 21.56 -14.54 7.81
N ASN A 129 21.20 -15.70 7.28
CA ASN A 129 21.44 -16.95 7.97
C ASN A 129 22.82 -17.39 7.45
N GLY A 130 23.85 -16.82 8.07
CA GLY A 130 25.03 -17.61 8.30
C GLY A 130 24.61 -18.67 9.31
N ASP A 131 24.54 -19.90 8.87
CA ASP A 131 24.68 -21.09 9.70
C ASP A 131 25.40 -22.12 8.82
N LEU A 132 26.70 -22.24 9.12
CA LEU A 132 27.64 -23.37 8.96
C LEU A 132 27.56 -24.21 7.68
#